data_AF-A0A525VFS7-F1
#
_entry.id   AF-A0A525VFS7-F1
#
_cell.length_a   1.000
_cell.length_b   1.000
_cell.length_c   1.000
_cell.angle_alpha   90.00
_cell.angle_beta   90.00
_cell.angle_gamma   90.00
#
_symmetry.space_group_name_H-M   'P 1'
#
loop_
_entity.id
_entity.type
_entity.pdbx_description
1 polymer ?
#
loop_
_entity_poly.entity_id
_entity_poly.type
_entity_poly.pdbx_seq_one_letter_code
_entity_poly.pdbx_strand_id
1 'polypeptide(L)'
;MYGAGIGYSGSSRLTRAASLLFGTIVAVLECVSSPAFAGPHVPFSVSGTILTIDTGDVKPAGQSGRFIVRDRQITGAFTGSIGGPFVITYDSNVPITTQAGRIHARLIAGVYEGNMTLASSTGATPVECETPDGATCIATPGGNFVPGLLLNGRMNFLSGAKGQGSVTGWLIPIFDIEGHIIGIVASQLTISGQWMQ
;
A
#
# COMPACT_ATOMS: atom_id res chain seq x y z
N MET A 1 66.27 -55.42 -4.86
CA MET A 1 65.22 -54.65 -5.57
C MET A 1 64.29 -54.04 -4.53
N TYR A 2 64.16 -52.71 -4.58
CA TYR A 2 63.10 -51.84 -4.03
C TYR A 2 62.16 -52.43 -2.94
N GLY A 3 62.07 -51.97 -1.69
CA GLY A 3 62.48 -50.71 -1.09
C GLY A 3 61.37 -49.64 -1.14
N ALA A 4 60.86 -49.27 0.05
CA ALA A 4 59.88 -48.21 0.40
C ALA A 4 58.40 -48.63 0.44
N GLY A 5 57.62 -48.36 1.49
CA GLY A 5 57.92 -47.68 2.75
C GLY A 5 56.65 -47.08 3.38
N ILE A 6 56.51 -47.28 4.71
CA ILE A 6 56.25 -46.28 5.77
C ILE A 6 54.97 -45.41 5.61
N GLY A 7 54.08 -45.25 6.58
CA GLY A 7 54.11 -45.59 8.00
C GLY A 7 52.88 -45.00 8.72
N TYR A 8 52.61 -45.51 9.91
CA TYR A 8 51.61 -44.98 10.83
C TYR A 8 52.22 -43.80 11.60
N SER A 9 51.55 -42.65 11.60
CA SER A 9 51.89 -41.50 12.45
C SER A 9 50.60 -40.89 12.99
N GLY A 10 50.47 -40.86 14.31
CA GLY A 10 49.27 -40.38 14.98
C GLY A 10 49.46 -40.25 16.50
N SER A 11 50.56 -39.64 16.94
CA SER A 11 50.75 -39.15 18.31
C SER A 11 50.77 -37.62 18.27
N SER A 12 49.72 -36.94 18.75
CA SER A 12 49.60 -36.39 20.10
C SER A 12 50.18 -34.97 20.28
N ARG A 13 49.33 -34.10 20.85
CA ARG A 13 49.62 -32.88 21.62
C ARG A 13 50.00 -31.61 20.86
N LEU A 14 49.25 -30.54 21.13
CA LEU A 14 49.64 -29.13 21.35
C LEU A 14 48.33 -28.40 21.71
N THR A 15 47.97 -28.16 22.97
CA THR A 15 48.52 -27.22 23.95
C THR A 15 48.31 -25.75 23.56
N ARG A 16 47.35 -25.11 24.26
CA ARG A 16 47.28 -23.71 24.69
C ARG A 16 47.33 -22.60 23.61
N ALA A 17 46.28 -21.78 23.56
CA ALA A 17 46.38 -20.37 23.95
C ALA A 17 44.99 -19.72 24.01
N ALA A 18 44.71 -19.08 25.14
CA ALA A 18 43.59 -18.20 25.34
C ALA A 18 43.74 -16.93 24.50
N SER A 19 42.63 -16.42 23.98
CA SER A 19 42.47 -14.99 23.70
C SER A 19 41.03 -14.61 23.98
N LEU A 20 40.82 -14.15 25.22
CA LEU A 20 39.74 -13.27 25.60
C LEU A 20 39.86 -12.00 24.76
N LEU A 21 38.94 -11.78 23.84
CA LEU A 21 38.66 -10.45 23.33
C LEU A 21 37.29 -10.04 23.86
N PHE A 22 37.36 -9.17 24.88
CA PHE A 22 36.29 -8.34 25.39
C PHE A 22 35.69 -7.52 24.24
N GLY A 23 34.54 -7.96 23.73
CA GLY A 23 33.67 -7.16 22.88
C GLY A 23 32.59 -6.52 23.74
N THR A 24 32.83 -5.30 24.21
CA THR A 24 31.82 -4.48 24.89
C THR A 24 30.69 -4.17 23.90
N ILE A 25 29.57 -4.89 23.98
CA ILE A 25 28.34 -4.55 23.24
C ILE A 25 27.72 -3.33 23.94
N VAL A 26 28.04 -2.14 23.45
CA VAL A 26 27.30 -0.92 23.79
C VAL A 26 26.04 -0.92 22.94
N ALA A 27 24.95 -1.46 23.48
CA ALA A 27 23.62 -1.29 22.92
C ALA A 27 23.17 0.16 23.21
N VAL A 28 23.47 1.09 22.30
CA VAL A 28 22.83 2.41 22.33
C VAL A 28 21.41 2.22 21.81
N LEU A 29 20.47 2.02 22.75
CA LEU A 29 19.04 2.10 22.48
C LEU A 29 18.69 3.58 22.33
N GLU A 30 18.90 4.14 21.13
CA GLU A 30 18.34 5.43 20.79
C GLU A 30 16.82 5.25 20.61
N CYS A 31 16.09 5.34 21.71
CA CYS A 31 14.70 5.79 21.65
C CYS A 31 14.73 7.23 21.16
N VAL A 32 14.81 7.41 19.83
CA VAL A 32 14.49 8.67 19.19
C VAL A 32 12.98 8.84 19.36
N SER A 33 12.57 9.31 20.54
CA SER A 33 11.25 9.86 20.74
C SER A 33 11.17 11.09 19.84
N SER A 34 10.54 10.92 18.67
CA SER A 34 10.13 12.07 17.85
C SER A 34 9.45 13.08 18.77
N PRO A 35 9.75 14.38 18.66
CA PRO A 35 9.08 15.38 19.48
C PRO A 35 7.58 15.22 19.30
N ALA A 36 6.91 14.78 20.36
CA ALA A 36 5.45 14.76 20.41
C ALA A 36 5.03 16.24 20.40
N PHE A 37 4.60 16.72 19.24
CA PHE A 37 3.92 18.01 19.14
C PHE A 37 2.63 17.89 19.95
N ALA A 38 2.65 18.40 21.19
CA ALA A 38 1.53 18.42 22.12
C ALA A 38 0.51 19.52 21.77
N GLY A 39 0.17 19.63 20.48
CA GLY A 39 -0.86 20.52 19.98
C GLY A 39 -2.25 19.91 20.14
N PRO A 40 -3.32 20.72 20.19
CA PRO A 40 -4.68 20.19 20.15
C PRO A 40 -4.90 19.40 18.86
N HIS A 41 -5.32 18.15 19.03
CA HIS A 41 -5.65 17.26 17.92
C HIS A 41 -7.09 17.53 17.47
N VAL A 42 -7.27 18.00 16.23
CA VAL A 42 -8.60 18.26 15.66
C VAL A 42 -8.99 17.12 14.71
N PRO A 43 -10.06 16.36 14.99
CA PRO A 43 -10.47 15.27 14.11
C PRO A 43 -10.91 15.80 12.73
N PHE A 44 -10.63 15.03 11.70
CA PHE A 44 -11.13 15.29 10.36
C PHE A 44 -11.64 14.01 9.70
N SER A 45 -12.57 14.18 8.77
CA SER A 45 -13.04 13.11 7.90
C SER A 45 -13.36 13.69 6.54
N VAL A 46 -12.92 12.98 5.51
CA VAL A 46 -13.20 13.29 4.12
C VAL A 46 -13.61 12.01 3.40
N SER A 47 -14.62 12.11 2.55
CA SER A 47 -15.10 11.01 1.71
C SER A 47 -15.17 11.48 0.27
N GLY A 48 -14.77 10.63 -0.67
CA GLY A 48 -14.71 10.96 -2.08
C GLY A 48 -15.02 9.80 -2.99
N THR A 49 -15.33 10.16 -4.23
CA THR A 49 -15.53 9.21 -5.33
C THR A 49 -14.36 9.35 -6.30
N ILE A 50 -13.82 8.21 -6.73
CA ILE A 50 -12.89 8.15 -7.85
C ILE A 50 -13.69 8.24 -9.14
N LEU A 51 -13.34 9.20 -9.99
CA LEU A 51 -14.04 9.48 -11.25
C LEU A 51 -13.31 8.86 -12.44
N THR A 52 -11.98 8.98 -12.48
CA THR A 52 -11.19 8.42 -13.58
C THR A 52 -9.90 7.80 -13.08
N ILE A 53 -9.42 6.84 -13.84
CA ILE A 53 -8.07 6.30 -13.75
C ILE A 53 -7.46 6.40 -15.14
N ASP A 54 -6.29 7.00 -15.24
CA ASP A 54 -5.59 7.07 -16.53
C ASP A 54 -5.03 5.69 -16.90
N THR A 55 -4.56 5.52 -18.14
CA THR A 55 -3.95 4.26 -18.57
C THR A 55 -2.62 3.99 -17.84
N GLY A 56 -1.91 5.05 -17.43
CA GLY A 56 -0.64 5.00 -16.71
C GLY A 56 0.50 4.30 -17.45
N ASP A 57 1.64 4.12 -16.77
CA ASP A 57 2.69 3.18 -17.19
C ASP A 57 2.49 1.84 -16.47
N VAL A 58 1.88 0.88 -17.17
CA VAL A 58 1.64 -0.48 -16.66
C VAL A 58 2.38 -1.47 -17.54
N LYS A 59 3.29 -2.23 -16.94
CA LYS A 59 4.13 -3.19 -17.65
C LYS A 59 4.22 -4.52 -16.93
N PRO A 60 4.28 -5.65 -17.65
CA PRO A 60 4.57 -6.93 -17.03
C PRO A 60 5.96 -6.91 -16.38
N ALA A 61 6.07 -7.48 -15.18
CA ALA A 61 7.30 -7.62 -14.42
C ALA A 61 8.09 -8.87 -14.88
N GLY A 62 8.39 -8.94 -16.18
CA GLY A 62 8.95 -10.13 -16.82
C GLY A 62 8.00 -11.32 -16.70
N GLN A 63 8.51 -12.49 -16.30
CA GLN A 63 7.74 -13.73 -16.17
C GLN A 63 7.12 -13.95 -14.78
N SER A 64 7.08 -12.93 -13.91
CA SER A 64 6.64 -13.13 -12.53
C SER A 64 5.12 -13.24 -12.35
N GLY A 65 4.32 -13.10 -13.42
CA GLY A 65 2.86 -13.03 -13.34
C GLY A 65 2.34 -11.78 -12.63
N ARG A 66 3.12 -10.68 -12.64
CA ARG A 66 2.78 -9.42 -11.98
C ARG A 66 2.91 -8.24 -12.93
N PHE A 67 2.16 -7.18 -12.66
CA PHE A 67 2.39 -5.87 -13.24
C PHE A 67 3.18 -4.98 -12.30
N ILE A 68 4.06 -4.17 -12.89
CA ILE A 68 4.60 -2.97 -12.30
C ILE A 68 3.78 -1.81 -12.84
N VAL A 69 3.12 -1.11 -11.93
CA VAL A 69 2.37 0.13 -12.20
C VAL A 69 3.23 1.28 -11.70
N ARG A 70 3.47 2.27 -12.55
CA ARG A 70 4.24 3.47 -12.21
C ARG A 70 3.49 4.75 -12.50
N ASP A 71 3.62 5.69 -11.59
CA ASP A 71 3.10 7.07 -11.71
C ASP A 71 1.65 7.13 -12.22
N ARG A 72 0.85 6.13 -11.87
CA ARG A 72 -0.51 6.00 -12.40
C ARG A 72 -1.42 6.97 -11.69
N GLN A 73 -2.27 7.67 -12.44
CA GLN A 73 -3.10 8.73 -11.87
C GLN A 73 -4.56 8.30 -11.74
N ILE A 74 -5.09 8.60 -10.57
CA ILE A 74 -6.48 8.50 -10.23
C ILE A 74 -6.97 9.92 -9.92
N THR A 75 -8.08 10.33 -10.50
CA THR A 75 -8.70 11.62 -10.19
C THR A 75 -10.11 11.41 -9.65
N GLY A 76 -10.54 12.33 -8.80
CA GLY A 76 -11.85 12.29 -8.20
C GLY A 76 -12.21 13.58 -7.50
N ALA A 77 -13.23 13.51 -6.66
CA ALA A 77 -13.65 14.64 -5.83
C ALA A 77 -13.94 14.19 -4.41
N PHE A 78 -13.53 15.04 -3.46
CA PHE A 78 -13.80 14.89 -2.04
C PHE A 78 -14.91 15.81 -1.55
N THR A 79 -15.57 15.37 -0.48
CA THR A 79 -16.50 16.13 0.34
C THR A 79 -16.13 15.95 1.82
N GLY A 80 -16.45 16.95 2.66
CA GLY A 80 -16.11 16.93 4.08
C GLY A 80 -15.04 17.96 4.44
N SER A 81 -14.12 17.60 5.33
CA SER A 81 -13.07 18.52 5.84
C SER A 81 -12.10 19.01 4.75
N ILE A 82 -11.93 18.24 3.68
CA ILE A 82 -11.24 18.64 2.45
C ILE A 82 -12.27 18.50 1.34
N GLY A 83 -12.57 19.59 0.63
CA GLY A 83 -13.56 19.60 -0.44
C GLY A 83 -12.94 19.89 -1.80
N GLY A 84 -13.50 19.30 -2.84
CA GLY A 84 -13.12 19.59 -4.23
C GLY A 84 -12.30 18.48 -4.90
N PRO A 85 -11.72 18.77 -6.08
CA PRO A 85 -11.03 17.77 -6.88
C PRO A 85 -9.74 17.30 -6.20
N PHE A 86 -9.40 16.03 -6.43
CA PHE A 86 -8.15 15.44 -6.01
C PHE A 86 -7.47 14.67 -7.14
N VAL A 87 -6.16 14.51 -7.00
CA VAL A 87 -5.32 13.62 -7.82
C VAL A 87 -4.52 12.72 -6.89
N ILE A 88 -4.56 11.41 -7.15
CA ILE A 88 -3.70 10.41 -6.51
C ILE A 88 -2.77 9.88 -7.58
N THR A 89 -1.46 10.03 -7.38
CA THR A 89 -0.43 9.38 -8.20
C THR A 89 0.12 8.21 -7.42
N TYR A 90 0.21 7.02 -8.03
CA TYR A 90 0.63 5.83 -7.31
C TYR A 90 1.52 4.87 -8.10
N ASP A 91 2.31 4.14 -7.33
CA ASP A 91 3.12 3.01 -7.76
C ASP A 91 2.62 1.73 -7.08
N SER A 92 2.65 0.63 -7.82
CA SER A 92 2.30 -0.66 -7.27
C SER A 92 2.97 -1.81 -8.01
N ASN A 93 3.06 -2.95 -7.32
CA ASN A 93 3.44 -4.22 -7.92
C ASN A 93 2.36 -5.24 -7.54
N VAL A 94 1.58 -5.70 -8.50
CA VAL A 94 0.36 -6.47 -8.25
C VAL A 94 0.30 -7.72 -9.14
N PRO A 95 -0.27 -8.84 -8.67
CA PRO A 95 -0.54 -9.98 -9.53
C PRO A 95 -1.49 -9.58 -10.67
N ILE A 96 -1.21 -10.08 -11.87
CA ILE A 96 -2.02 -9.79 -13.08
C ILE A 96 -3.49 -10.17 -12.85
N THR A 97 -3.72 -11.30 -12.19
CA THR A 97 -5.05 -11.88 -11.98
C THR A 97 -5.93 -11.12 -11.00
N THR A 98 -5.36 -10.33 -10.08
CA THR A 98 -6.13 -9.72 -9.00
C THR A 98 -5.99 -8.22 -8.92
N GLN A 99 -4.92 -7.63 -9.45
CA GLN A 99 -4.54 -6.23 -9.21
C GLN A 99 -4.48 -5.84 -7.71
N ALA A 100 -4.38 -6.83 -6.83
CA ALA A 100 -4.37 -6.65 -5.38
C ALA A 100 -2.93 -6.64 -4.84
N GLY A 101 -2.55 -5.63 -4.06
CA GLY A 101 -1.21 -5.54 -3.50
C GLY A 101 -0.92 -4.23 -2.77
N ARG A 102 0.37 -4.01 -2.49
CA ARG A 102 0.81 -2.78 -1.82
C ARG A 102 0.85 -1.62 -2.81
N ILE A 103 0.38 -0.47 -2.36
CA ILE A 103 0.30 0.77 -3.14
C ILE A 103 1.03 1.86 -2.35
N HIS A 104 1.97 2.51 -3.01
CA HIS A 104 2.60 3.74 -2.52
C HIS A 104 2.03 4.88 -3.35
N ALA A 105 1.50 5.90 -2.70
CA ALA A 105 0.79 6.94 -3.41
C ALA A 105 1.03 8.32 -2.82
N ARG A 106 0.83 9.34 -3.65
CA ARG A 106 0.82 10.75 -3.28
C ARG A 106 -0.55 11.32 -3.63
N LEU A 107 -1.18 11.99 -2.67
CA LEU A 107 -2.45 12.70 -2.82
C LEU A 107 -2.20 14.20 -2.94
N ILE A 108 -2.87 14.85 -3.87
CA ILE A 108 -2.98 16.31 -3.98
C ILE A 108 -4.47 16.67 -4.03
N ALA A 109 -4.92 17.55 -3.13
CA ALA A 109 -6.29 18.06 -3.09
C ALA A 109 -6.27 19.55 -2.65
N GLY A 110 -6.36 20.47 -3.60
CA GLY A 110 -6.20 21.90 -3.33
C GLY A 110 -4.81 22.22 -2.75
N VAL A 111 -4.77 22.76 -1.53
CA VAL A 111 -3.51 23.07 -0.81
C VAL A 111 -2.95 21.89 -0.02
N TYR A 112 -3.71 20.79 0.07
CA TYR A 112 -3.32 19.61 0.82
C TYR A 112 -2.53 18.66 -0.04
N GLU A 113 -1.39 18.22 0.49
CA GLU A 113 -0.56 17.17 -0.09
C GLU A 113 -0.29 16.12 0.97
N GLY A 114 -0.29 14.84 0.61
CA GLY A 114 0.13 13.79 1.53
C GLY A 114 0.60 12.52 0.87
N ASN A 115 1.43 11.77 1.59
CA ASN A 115 1.87 10.44 1.20
C ASN A 115 0.94 9.39 1.80
N MET A 116 0.60 8.39 1.01
CA MET A 116 -0.25 7.28 1.39
C MET A 116 0.50 5.95 1.20
N THR A 117 0.29 5.04 2.13
CA THR A 117 0.68 3.64 1.99
C THR A 117 -0.57 2.80 2.18
N LEU A 118 -1.01 2.16 1.10
CA LEU A 118 -2.23 1.38 1.04
C LEU A 118 -1.92 -0.08 0.71
N ALA A 119 -2.88 -0.94 1.01
CA ALA A 119 -2.99 -2.28 0.49
C ALA A 119 -4.36 -2.44 -0.17
N SER A 120 -4.37 -3.00 -1.38
CA SER A 120 -5.58 -3.46 -2.04
C SER A 120 -5.76 -4.97 -1.85
N SER A 121 -7.00 -5.40 -1.67
CA SER A 121 -7.39 -6.82 -1.60
C SER A 121 -8.69 -7.03 -2.36
N THR A 122 -8.85 -8.18 -3.01
CA THR A 122 -10.13 -8.56 -3.62
C THR A 122 -11.18 -8.77 -2.54
N GLY A 123 -12.38 -8.24 -2.72
CA GLY A 123 -13.46 -8.40 -1.77
C GLY A 123 -14.81 -7.96 -2.31
N ALA A 124 -15.84 -8.07 -1.48
CA ALA A 124 -17.20 -7.63 -1.79
C ALA A 124 -17.31 -6.11 -1.64
N THR A 125 -17.68 -5.42 -2.72
CA THR A 125 -17.90 -3.96 -2.72
C THR A 125 -19.39 -3.64 -2.75
N PRO A 126 -19.86 -2.68 -1.94
CA PRO A 126 -21.27 -2.30 -1.94
C PRO A 126 -21.61 -1.62 -3.28
N VAL A 127 -22.70 -2.04 -3.91
CA VAL A 127 -23.27 -1.34 -5.07
C VAL A 127 -24.55 -0.66 -4.63
N GLU A 128 -24.62 0.66 -4.77
CA GLU A 128 -25.91 1.36 -4.78
C GLU A 128 -26.63 0.96 -6.06
N CYS A 129 -27.73 0.22 -5.93
CA CYS A 129 -28.55 -0.14 -7.07
C CYS A 129 -29.41 1.05 -7.46
N GLU A 130 -28.89 1.91 -8.34
CA GLU A 130 -29.75 2.78 -9.12
C GLU A 130 -30.13 2.06 -10.41
N THR A 131 -31.44 1.87 -10.62
CA THR A 131 -31.95 1.47 -11.93
C THR A 131 -32.80 2.60 -12.49
N PRO A 132 -32.42 3.19 -13.64
CA PRO A 132 -33.35 3.94 -14.47
C PRO A 132 -34.33 3.00 -15.21
N ASP A 133 -33.87 1.79 -15.59
CA ASP A 133 -34.54 1.00 -16.65
C ASP A 133 -34.84 -0.47 -16.29
N GLY A 134 -34.82 -0.87 -15.02
CA GLY A 134 -35.33 -2.18 -14.58
C GLY A 134 -34.56 -3.44 -15.05
N ALA A 135 -33.37 -3.31 -15.64
CA ALA A 135 -32.55 -4.45 -16.06
C ALA A 135 -31.61 -4.94 -14.94
N THR A 136 -32.07 -5.96 -14.23
CA THR A 136 -31.36 -6.98 -13.42
C THR A 136 -29.93 -6.70 -12.94
N CYS A 137 -29.80 -6.09 -11.75
CA CYS A 137 -28.82 -6.60 -10.78
C CYS A 137 -29.55 -7.62 -9.90
N ILE A 138 -29.01 -8.83 -9.73
CA ILE A 138 -29.61 -9.85 -8.87
C ILE A 138 -29.44 -9.39 -7.42
N ALA A 139 -30.54 -8.92 -6.82
CA ALA A 139 -30.64 -8.64 -5.39
C ALA A 139 -30.31 -9.91 -4.58
N THR A 140 -29.09 -9.99 -4.04
CA THR A 140 -28.79 -10.97 -3.00
C THR A 140 -29.46 -10.54 -1.68
N PRO A 141 -30.13 -11.45 -0.96
CA PRO A 141 -30.71 -11.14 0.35
C PRO A 141 -29.58 -10.87 1.35
N GLY A 142 -29.18 -9.61 1.46
CA GLY A 142 -27.99 -9.17 2.21
C GLY A 142 -27.36 -7.87 1.71
N GLY A 143 -27.80 -7.35 0.56
CA GLY A 143 -27.20 -6.19 -0.12
C GLY A 143 -26.57 -6.61 -1.44
N ASN A 144 -26.55 -5.72 -2.44
CA ASN A 144 -25.92 -5.97 -3.72
C ASN A 144 -24.42 -5.76 -3.58
N PHE A 145 -23.67 -6.86 -3.61
CA PHE A 145 -22.21 -6.81 -3.61
C PHE A 145 -21.69 -7.35 -4.93
N VAL A 146 -20.69 -6.68 -5.49
CA VAL A 146 -19.92 -7.22 -6.62
C VAL A 146 -18.45 -7.39 -6.20
N PRO A 147 -17.70 -8.29 -6.85
CA PRO A 147 -16.27 -8.37 -6.64
C PRO A 147 -15.59 -7.06 -7.05
N GLY A 148 -14.72 -6.55 -6.18
CA GLY A 148 -13.90 -5.38 -6.46
C GLY A 148 -12.64 -5.37 -5.60
N LEU A 149 -12.00 -4.20 -5.54
CA LEU A 149 -10.81 -3.97 -4.74
C LEU A 149 -11.17 -3.16 -3.50
N LEU A 150 -10.90 -3.71 -2.33
CA LEU A 150 -10.95 -3.01 -1.06
C LEU A 150 -9.60 -2.35 -0.81
N LEU A 151 -9.62 -1.10 -0.35
CA LEU A 151 -8.43 -0.29 -0.06
C LEU A 151 -8.35 -0.03 1.43
N ASN A 152 -7.19 -0.27 2.03
CA ASN A 152 -6.93 0.07 3.42
C ASN A 152 -5.49 0.54 3.60
N GLY A 153 -5.27 1.54 4.44
CA GLY A 153 -3.93 2.04 4.66
C GLY A 153 -3.86 3.27 5.55
N ARG A 154 -2.76 4.01 5.39
CA ARG A 154 -2.47 5.20 6.18
C ARG A 154 -2.03 6.33 5.27
N MET A 155 -2.24 7.55 5.76
CA MET A 155 -1.85 8.79 5.12
C MET A 155 -1.12 9.71 6.11
N ASN A 156 -0.11 10.41 5.61
CA ASN A 156 0.54 11.52 6.31
C ASN A 156 0.52 12.77 5.42
N PHE A 157 -0.02 13.87 5.92
CA PHE A 157 -0.02 15.14 5.20
C PHE A 157 1.35 15.82 5.28
N LEU A 158 1.81 16.30 4.13
CA LEU A 158 3.06 17.02 3.93
C LEU A 158 2.83 18.55 3.91
N SER A 159 1.69 19.00 3.38
CA SER A 159 1.33 20.42 3.29
C SER A 159 -0.18 20.67 3.48
N GLY A 160 -0.56 21.93 3.64
CA GLY A 160 -1.93 22.36 3.94
C GLY A 160 -2.19 22.39 5.44
N ALA A 161 -2.37 21.22 6.05
CA ALA A 161 -2.39 21.03 7.50
C ALA A 161 -1.55 19.80 7.87
N LYS A 162 -0.80 19.87 8.97
CA LYS A 162 -0.04 18.71 9.45
C LYS A 162 -1.02 17.72 10.06
N GLY A 163 -0.91 16.45 9.72
CA GLY A 163 -1.81 15.43 10.25
C GLY A 163 -1.53 14.05 9.71
N GLN A 164 -2.09 13.05 10.37
CA GLN A 164 -2.05 11.66 9.95
C GLN A 164 -3.45 11.06 10.00
N GLY A 165 -3.69 10.08 9.15
CA GLY A 165 -5.01 9.44 9.05
C GLY A 165 -4.94 8.02 8.55
N SER A 166 -6.07 7.34 8.70
CA SER A 166 -6.36 6.06 8.08
C SER A 166 -7.09 6.30 6.77
N VAL A 167 -6.76 5.50 5.77
CA VAL A 167 -7.44 5.49 4.48
C VAL A 167 -8.19 4.18 4.36
N THR A 168 -9.47 4.23 4.04
CA THR A 168 -10.29 3.06 3.72
C THR A 168 -11.10 3.33 2.47
N GLY A 169 -11.47 2.29 1.73
CA GLY A 169 -12.26 2.49 0.53
C GLY A 169 -12.48 1.22 -0.25
N TRP A 170 -13.09 1.38 -1.41
CA TRP A 170 -13.30 0.31 -2.37
C TRP A 170 -13.44 0.88 -3.78
N LEU A 171 -13.18 0.07 -4.80
CA LEU A 171 -13.49 0.39 -6.19
C LEU A 171 -13.86 -0.86 -6.97
N ILE A 172 -14.69 -0.68 -7.99
CA ILE A 172 -15.08 -1.71 -8.95
C ILE A 172 -14.36 -1.40 -10.27
N PRO A 173 -13.25 -2.09 -10.57
CA PRO A 173 -12.45 -1.82 -11.75
C PRO A 173 -13.08 -2.45 -13.00
N ILE A 174 -12.87 -1.81 -14.15
CA ILE A 174 -13.07 -2.41 -15.47
C ILE A 174 -11.69 -2.87 -15.96
N PHE A 175 -11.59 -4.12 -16.39
CA PHE A 175 -10.34 -4.69 -16.90
C PHE A 175 -10.34 -4.80 -18.43
N ASP A 176 -9.17 -4.63 -19.06
CA ASP A 176 -8.95 -5.08 -20.43
C ASP A 176 -8.66 -6.58 -20.51
N ILE A 177 -8.40 -7.07 -21.72
CA ILE A 177 -8.09 -8.49 -21.97
C ILE A 177 -6.77 -8.95 -21.33
N GLU A 178 -5.88 -8.02 -21.00
CA GLU A 178 -4.58 -8.31 -20.38
C GLU A 178 -4.67 -8.25 -18.84
N GLY A 179 -5.79 -7.74 -18.31
CA GLY A 179 -6.03 -7.59 -16.88
C GLY A 179 -5.63 -6.22 -16.33
N HIS A 180 -5.34 -5.24 -17.18
CA HIS A 180 -5.13 -3.86 -16.74
C HIS A 180 -6.45 -3.22 -16.35
N ILE A 181 -6.46 -2.46 -15.26
CA ILE A 181 -7.58 -1.55 -15.00
C ILE A 181 -7.62 -0.53 -16.14
N ILE A 182 -8.78 -0.27 -16.74
CA ILE A 182 -8.98 0.74 -17.81
C ILE A 182 -10.11 1.73 -17.47
N GLY A 183 -10.81 1.50 -16.37
CA GLY A 183 -11.92 2.32 -15.91
C GLY A 183 -12.40 1.88 -14.54
N ILE A 184 -13.33 2.65 -13.98
CA ILE A 184 -13.93 2.41 -12.66
C ILE A 184 -15.43 2.57 -12.80
N VAL A 185 -16.19 1.56 -12.39
CA VAL A 185 -17.67 1.59 -12.42
C VAL A 185 -18.21 2.42 -11.27
N ALA A 186 -17.75 2.12 -10.05
CA ALA A 186 -18.07 2.87 -8.85
C ALA A 186 -16.93 2.73 -7.84
N SER A 187 -16.87 3.64 -6.89
CA SER A 187 -15.83 3.66 -5.87
C SER A 187 -16.21 4.53 -4.69
N GLN A 188 -15.48 4.32 -3.59
CA GLN A 188 -15.49 5.20 -2.45
C GLN A 188 -14.10 5.22 -1.82
N LEU A 189 -13.65 6.40 -1.41
CA LEU A 189 -12.45 6.58 -0.62
C LEU A 189 -12.76 7.45 0.58
N THR A 190 -12.40 7.00 1.77
CA THR A 190 -12.58 7.72 3.02
C THR A 190 -11.22 7.88 3.69
N ILE A 191 -10.94 9.09 4.16
CA ILE A 191 -9.75 9.40 4.94
C ILE A 191 -10.22 10.03 6.24
N SER A 192 -9.84 9.42 7.36
CA SER A 192 -10.17 9.90 8.69
C SER A 192 -8.92 9.99 9.55
N GLY A 193 -8.82 11.04 10.36
CA GLY A 193 -7.60 11.27 11.11
C GLY A 193 -7.68 12.47 12.03
N GLN A 194 -6.50 12.98 12.39
CA GLN A 194 -6.37 14.15 13.25
C GLN A 194 -5.35 15.13 12.66
N TRP A 195 -5.74 16.40 12.65
CA TRP A 195 -4.83 17.52 12.43
C TRP A 195 -4.01 17.77 13.69
N MET A 196 -2.73 18.09 13.49
CA MET A 196 -1.83 18.61 14.51
C MET A 196 -1.76 20.12 14.33
N GLN A 197 -2.32 20.86 15.29
CA GLN A 197 -2.26 22.33 15.34
C GLN A 197 -1.05 22.81 16.12
#